data_AF-A0A7W1LSZ2-F1
#
_entry.id   AF-A0A7W1LSZ2-F1
#
_cell.length_a   1.000
_cell.length_b   1.000
_cell.length_c   1.000
_cell.angle_alpha   90.00
_cell.angle_beta   90.00
_cell.angle_gamma   90.00
#
_symmetry.space_group_name_H-M   'P 1'
#
loop_
_entity.id
_entity.type
_entity.pdbx_description
1 polymer ?
#
loop_
_entity_poly.entity_id
_entity_poly.type
_entity_poly.pdbx_seq_one_letter_code
_entity_poly.pdbx_strand_id
1 'polypeptide(L)'
;MTPRSTFYETGRFGRLFPTLPPFAADTPTVRDALAELGAPGGPMDAGDDLSDPIALITDPAKSIDNPDNPAMTAGFTFLGQFLDHDMTFDPT
;
A
#
# COMPACT_ATOMS: atom_id res chain seq x y z
N MET A 1 23.44 0.41 26.69
CA MET A 1 21.99 0.46 26.97
C MET A 1 21.29 0.83 25.69
N THR A 2 20.29 0.07 25.27
CA THR A 2 19.48 0.39 24.09
C THR A 2 18.44 1.44 24.47
N PRO A 3 18.28 2.54 23.72
CA PRO A 3 17.21 3.51 23.97
C PRO A 3 15.84 2.83 23.95
N ARG A 4 15.00 3.11 24.94
CA ARG A 4 13.60 2.65 24.99
C ARG A 4 12.70 3.79 24.53
N SER A 5 11.81 3.51 23.58
CA SER A 5 10.78 4.45 23.17
C SER A 5 9.87 4.79 24.35
N THR A 6 9.57 6.08 24.54
CA THR A 6 8.57 6.56 25.51
C THR A 6 7.15 6.43 24.99
N PHE A 7 6.97 6.05 23.72
CA PHE A 7 5.69 5.97 23.04
C PHE A 7 5.14 4.54 22.94
N TYR A 8 5.79 3.53 23.56
CA TYR A 8 5.35 2.15 23.43
C TYR A 8 5.64 1.29 24.66
N GLU A 9 4.59 0.70 25.26
CA GLU A 9 4.69 -0.36 26.26
C GLU A 9 4.79 -1.72 25.54
N THR A 10 6.01 -2.13 25.19
CA THR A 10 6.41 -3.50 24.79
C THR A 10 5.65 -4.20 23.63
N GLY A 11 6.36 -4.48 22.53
CA GLY A 11 6.29 -5.80 21.89
C GLY A 11 5.82 -5.93 20.43
N ARG A 12 5.25 -4.92 19.76
CA ARG A 12 4.88 -5.08 18.34
C ARG A 12 4.69 -3.75 17.60
N PHE A 13 5.70 -3.34 16.84
CA PHE A 13 5.64 -2.25 15.84
C PHE A 13 5.33 -0.84 16.39
N GLY A 14 5.80 0.22 15.72
CA GLY A 14 5.62 1.58 16.22
C GLY A 14 5.90 2.66 15.18
N ARG A 15 5.16 3.76 15.25
CA ARG A 15 5.28 4.86 14.28
C ARG A 15 6.67 5.49 14.35
N LEU A 16 7.36 5.60 13.21
CA LEU A 16 8.64 6.33 13.10
C LEU A 16 8.47 7.82 13.43
N PHE A 17 7.31 8.39 13.07
CA PHE A 17 6.89 9.75 13.39
C PHE A 17 5.57 9.72 14.19
N PRO A 18 5.63 9.44 15.51
CA PRO A 18 4.42 9.21 16.31
C PRO A 18 3.51 10.43 16.42
N THR A 19 4.04 11.63 16.16
CA THR A 19 3.31 12.90 16.21
C THR A 19 2.84 13.39 14.84
N LEU A 20 3.14 12.67 13.75
CA LEU A 20 2.69 13.06 12.42
C LEU A 20 1.17 12.87 12.34
N PRO A 21 0.38 13.89 11.98
CA PRO A 21 -1.05 13.71 11.78
C PRO A 21 -1.31 12.81 10.56
N PRO A 22 -2.49 12.16 10.49
CA PRO A 22 -2.89 11.43 9.30
C PRO A 22 -2.97 12.39 8.09
N PHE A 23 -2.73 11.86 6.89
CA PHE A 23 -2.80 12.64 5.66
C PHE A 23 -4.19 13.29 5.45
N ALA A 24 -5.26 12.55 5.77
CA ALA A 24 -6.63 13.02 5.72
C ALA A 24 -7.41 12.53 6.94
N ALA A 25 -8.42 13.30 7.34
CA ALA A 25 -9.37 12.87 8.37
C ALA A 25 -10.31 11.80 7.81
N ASP A 26 -10.65 10.82 8.64
CA ASP A 26 -11.63 9.81 8.31
C ASP A 26 -13.05 10.41 8.30
N THR A 27 -13.49 10.80 7.10
CA THR A 27 -14.79 11.41 6.87
C THR A 27 -15.53 10.65 5.76
N PRO A 28 -16.88 10.68 5.73
CA PRO A 28 -17.64 10.03 4.66
C PRO A 28 -17.15 10.42 3.26
N THR A 29 -16.89 11.71 3.02
CA THR A 29 -16.37 12.21 1.74
C THR A 29 -15.01 11.62 1.36
N VAL A 30 -14.10 11.48 2.33
CA VAL A 30 -12.79 10.85 2.07
C VAL A 30 -12.95 9.35 1.78
N ARG A 31 -13.83 8.66 2.51
CA ARG A 31 -14.13 7.25 2.24
C ARG A 31 -14.75 7.04 0.86
N ASP A 32 -15.70 7.89 0.48
CA ASP A 32 -16.34 7.83 -0.83
C ASP A 32 -15.33 8.09 -1.96
N ALA A 33 -14.45 9.07 -1.79
CA ALA A 33 -13.38 9.34 -2.76
C ALA A 33 -12.37 8.19 -2.87
N LEU A 34 -12.03 7.52 -1.77
CA LEU A 34 -11.17 6.32 -1.80
C LEU A 34 -11.86 5.14 -2.47
N ALA A 35 -13.18 4.99 -2.28
CA ALA A 35 -13.96 3.97 -2.97
C ALA A 35 -14.03 4.24 -4.48
N GLU A 36 -14.23 5.49 -4.89
CA GLU A 36 -14.19 5.91 -6.29
C GLU A 36 -12.80 5.68 -6.90
N LEU A 37 -11.74 6.01 -6.15
CA LEU A 37 -10.36 5.84 -6.58
C LEU A 37 -10.04 4.40 -7.01
N GLY A 38 -10.51 3.42 -6.24
CA GLY A 38 -10.29 1.98 -6.47
C GLY A 38 -11.44 1.23 -7.14
N ALA A 39 -12.48 1.92 -7.61
CA ALA A 39 -13.61 1.28 -8.28
C ALA A 39 -13.20 0.69 -9.65
N PRO A 40 -13.91 -0.33 -10.17
CA PRO A 40 -13.78 -0.73 -11.57
C PRO A 40 -14.04 0.47 -12.51
N GLY A 41 -13.12 0.71 -13.44
CA GLY A 41 -13.08 1.91 -14.29
C GLY A 41 -12.70 3.21 -13.57
N GLY A 42 -12.32 3.12 -12.30
CA GLY A 42 -11.82 4.25 -11.51
C GLY A 42 -10.36 4.58 -11.83
N PRO A 43 -9.81 5.66 -11.25
CA PRO A 43 -8.47 6.14 -11.59
C PRO A 43 -7.31 5.17 -11.31
N MET A 44 -7.48 4.18 -10.42
CA MET A 44 -6.49 3.13 -10.17
C MET A 44 -6.72 1.86 -11.00
N ASP A 45 -7.80 1.78 -11.78
CA ASP A 45 -8.02 0.65 -12.68
C ASP A 45 -7.10 0.79 -13.91
N ALA A 46 -6.25 -0.21 -14.12
CA ALA A 46 -5.38 -0.26 -15.29
C ALA A 46 -6.16 -0.46 -16.59
N GLY A 47 -7.36 -1.05 -16.54
CA GLY A 47 -8.17 -1.30 -17.72
C GLY A 47 -7.67 -2.46 -18.61
N ASP A 48 -6.70 -3.25 -18.14
CA ASP A 48 -6.27 -4.48 -18.81
C ASP A 48 -7.42 -5.50 -18.93
N ASP A 49 -7.36 -6.38 -19.93
CA ASP A 49 -8.35 -7.44 -20.12
C ASP A 49 -8.19 -8.56 -19.07
N LEU A 50 -9.11 -8.58 -18.09
CA LEU A 50 -9.12 -9.53 -16.98
C LEU A 50 -9.70 -10.92 -17.32
N SER A 51 -9.98 -11.22 -18.60
CA SER A 51 -10.59 -12.49 -19.01
C SER A 51 -9.71 -13.71 -18.77
N ASP A 52 -8.38 -13.53 -18.69
CA ASP A 52 -7.41 -14.57 -18.36
C ASP A 52 -6.40 -14.10 -17.29
N PRO A 53 -6.72 -14.28 -16.00
CA PRO A 53 -5.87 -13.84 -14.89
C PRO A 53 -4.51 -14.53 -14.82
N ILE A 54 -4.37 -15.74 -15.36
CA ILE A 54 -3.08 -16.45 -15.36
C ILE A 54 -2.17 -15.79 -16.40
N ALA A 55 -2.68 -15.50 -17.58
CA ALA A 55 -1.93 -14.82 -18.63
C ALA A 55 -1.44 -13.43 -18.18
N LEU A 56 -2.24 -12.69 -17.41
CA LEU A 56 -1.83 -11.39 -16.82
C LEU A 56 -0.61 -11.49 -15.90
N ILE A 57 -0.33 -12.65 -15.32
CA ILE A 57 0.85 -12.89 -14.45
C ILE A 57 2.05 -13.39 -15.27
N THR A 58 1.79 -14.20 -16.30
CA THR A 58 2.87 -14.94 -17.00
C THR A 58 3.28 -14.36 -18.36
N ASP A 59 2.44 -13.49 -18.94
CA ASP A 59 2.68 -12.86 -20.24
C ASP A 59 2.64 -11.32 -20.09
N PRO A 60 3.80 -10.64 -20.04
CA PRO A 60 3.86 -9.19 -19.93
C PRO A 60 3.12 -8.43 -21.05
N ALA A 61 2.90 -9.05 -22.21
CA ALA A 61 2.15 -8.42 -23.30
C ALA A 61 0.64 -8.29 -23.01
N LYS A 62 0.16 -8.92 -21.94
CA LYS A 62 -1.25 -8.86 -21.49
C LYS A 62 -1.52 -7.78 -20.44
N SER A 63 -0.47 -7.23 -19.80
CA SER A 63 -0.55 -6.24 -18.72
C SER A 63 0.12 -4.94 -19.17
N ILE A 64 -0.41 -4.33 -20.24
CA ILE A 64 0.23 -3.18 -20.92
C ILE A 64 0.03 -1.90 -20.13
N ASP A 65 -1.14 -1.77 -19.50
CA ASP A 65 -1.50 -0.60 -18.71
C ASP A 65 -1.07 -0.76 -17.24
N ASN A 66 -0.76 -1.98 -16.81
CA ASN A 66 -0.08 -2.31 -15.54
C ASN A 66 1.23 -3.11 -15.75
N PRO A 67 2.27 -2.54 -16.37
CA PRO A 67 3.48 -3.29 -16.70
C PRO A 67 4.38 -3.49 -15.47
N ASP A 68 5.03 -4.64 -15.41
CA ASP A 68 6.10 -4.89 -14.45
C ASP A 68 7.25 -3.88 -14.62
N ASN A 69 7.85 -3.47 -13.50
CA ASN A 69 9.07 -2.66 -13.53
C ASN A 69 10.31 -3.56 -13.64
N PRO A 70 11.03 -3.58 -14.78
CA PRO A 70 12.17 -4.49 -14.98
C PRO A 70 13.40 -4.15 -14.13
N ALA A 71 13.45 -2.95 -13.54
CA ALA A 71 14.54 -2.50 -12.68
C ALA A 71 14.28 -2.74 -11.18
N MET A 72 13.08 -3.20 -10.81
CA MET A 72 12.70 -3.46 -9.43
C MET A 72 12.30 -4.92 -9.24
N THR A 73 12.88 -5.57 -8.23
CA THR A 73 12.48 -6.94 -7.89
C THR A 73 11.21 -6.93 -7.05
N ALA A 74 10.43 -8.01 -7.11
CA ALA A 74 9.25 -8.22 -6.26
C ALA A 74 9.59 -8.15 -4.74
N GLY A 75 10.87 -8.34 -4.38
CA GLY A 75 11.39 -8.12 -3.03
C GLY A 75 11.08 -6.73 -2.46
N PHE A 76 11.01 -5.72 -3.32
CA PHE A 76 10.76 -4.34 -2.91
C PHE A 76 9.33 -4.14 -2.36
N THR A 77 8.35 -4.93 -2.80
CA THR A 77 6.99 -4.91 -2.26
C THR A 77 6.97 -5.37 -0.81
N PHE A 78 7.74 -6.41 -0.46
CA PHE A 78 7.86 -6.89 0.92
C PHE A 78 8.59 -5.89 1.81
N LEU A 79 9.60 -5.19 1.28
CA LEU A 79 10.21 -4.07 1.99
C LEU A 79 9.17 -2.98 2.25
N GLY A 80 8.36 -2.61 1.26
CA GLY A 80 7.27 -1.65 1.42
C GLY A 80 6.28 -2.04 2.50
N GLN A 81 5.83 -3.31 2.53
CA GLN A 81 4.95 -3.83 3.60
C GLN A 81 5.61 -3.78 4.98
N PHE A 82 6.91 -4.07 5.07
CA PHE A 82 7.65 -3.92 6.32
C PHE A 82 7.64 -2.46 6.78
N LEU A 83 7.96 -1.53 5.88
CA LEU A 83 7.93 -0.10 6.22
C LEU A 83 6.52 0.34 6.65
N ASP A 84 5.48 -0.09 5.93
CA ASP A 84 4.11 0.30 6.23
C ASP A 84 3.58 -0.28 7.56
N HIS A 85 3.66 -1.60 7.71
CA HIS A 85 3.12 -2.30 8.87
C HIS A 85 3.96 -2.11 10.15
N ASP A 86 5.28 -1.96 10.02
CA ASP A 86 6.19 -1.87 11.16
C ASP A 86 6.40 -0.41 11.60
N MET A 87 6.44 0.52 10.63
CA MET A 87 6.85 1.92 10.90
C MET A 87 5.74 2.97 10.71
N THR A 88 4.65 2.72 9.99
CA THR A 88 3.56 3.71 9.79
C THR A 88 2.19 3.27 10.29
N PHE A 89 2.04 2.01 10.71
CA PHE A 89 0.78 1.45 11.20
C PHE A 89 0.15 2.26 12.34
N ASP A 90 -1.16 2.49 12.21
CA ASP A 90 -2.04 3.16 13.17
C ASP A 90 -3.10 2.16 13.70
N PRO A 91 -3.04 1.74 14.97
CA PRO A 91 -4.00 0.80 15.56
C PRO A 91 -5.26 1.50 16.13
N THR A 92 -5.78 2.54 15.49
CA THR A 92 -7.02 3.22 15.92
C THR A 92 -8.26 2.61 15.30
#